data_AF-A0A1T1B6L8-F1
#
_entry.id   AF-A0A1T1B6L8-F1
#
_cell.length_a   1.000
_cell.length_b   1.000
_cell.length_c   1.000
_cell.angle_alpha   90.00
_cell.angle_beta   90.00
_cell.angle_gamma   90.00
#
_symmetry.space_group_name_H-M   'P 1'
#
loop_
_entity.id
_entity.type
_entity.pdbx_description
1 polymer ?
#
loop_
_entity_poly.entity_id
_entity_poly.type
_entity_poly.pdbx_seq_one_letter_code
_entity_poly.pdbx_strand_id
1 'polypeptide(L)'
;MMILDGLDSPQVAREKIEISYQFARAMKPLAGAHRLMAVTHGSFEQRHEMMEHYLDLGYRHIALGSLALKSSRDPYFVYRCVEDALQYRAQVPDLYIHVLGVSSIKWAATLTHLGVDSFDGSSMYMSAFTAGSFLQYVPEDPNLLKKYRIVENVPGSDELPPCHCPACSAMRAEGWDTRAQGGTLRDPSGRPYNGGNEANMGRAVHNINMYLRALQDVQARILAGDESLLVKRDRYEAARERRDNLERPMERLLN
;
A
#
# COMPACT_ATOMS: atom_id res chain seq x y z
N MET A 1 6.43 12.52 -7.32
CA MET A 1 5.42 13.16 -8.18
C MET A 1 4.06 12.98 -7.52
N MET A 2 3.50 14.03 -6.92
CA MET A 2 2.11 14.00 -6.42
C MET A 2 1.18 14.10 -7.62
N ILE A 3 0.50 13.00 -7.96
CA ILE A 3 -0.67 13.07 -8.84
C ILE A 3 -1.81 13.58 -7.97
N LEU A 4 -2.15 14.86 -8.11
CA LEU A 4 -3.33 15.45 -7.50
C LEU A 4 -4.55 14.97 -8.28
N ASP A 5 -5.05 13.78 -7.96
CA ASP A 5 -6.30 13.25 -8.53
C ASP A 5 -7.43 14.26 -8.29
N GLY A 6 -7.98 14.83 -9.37
CA GLY A 6 -9.17 15.69 -9.36
C GLY A 6 -8.96 17.17 -9.70
N LEU A 7 -7.74 17.60 -10.05
CA LEU A 7 -7.47 18.99 -10.49
C LEU A 7 -7.14 19.13 -11.98
N ASP A 8 -6.93 18.02 -12.69
CA ASP A 8 -6.66 18.05 -14.12
C ASP A 8 -7.96 18.33 -14.88
N SER A 9 -7.88 19.20 -15.89
CA SER A 9 -8.97 19.33 -16.85
C SER A 9 -9.16 18.01 -17.62
N PRO A 10 -10.34 17.73 -18.19
CA PRO A 10 -10.57 16.55 -19.02
C PRO A 10 -9.54 16.41 -20.16
N GLN A 11 -9.05 17.54 -20.70
CA GLN A 11 -8.00 17.56 -21.72
C GLN A 11 -6.66 17.05 -21.17
N VAL A 12 -6.20 17.58 -20.02
CA VAL A 12 -4.94 17.15 -19.39
C VAL A 12 -4.99 15.67 -19.02
N ALA A 13 -6.13 15.17 -18.55
CA ALA A 13 -6.30 13.76 -18.25
C ALA A 13 -6.16 12.88 -19.51
N ARG A 14 -6.78 13.29 -20.63
CA ARG A 14 -6.63 12.60 -21.93
C ARG A 14 -5.20 12.63 -22.45
N GLU A 15 -4.50 13.76 -22.35
CA GLU A 15 -3.10 13.88 -22.75
C GLU A 15 -2.20 12.91 -21.97
N LYS A 16 -2.42 12.77 -20.66
CA LYS A 16 -1.67 11.80 -19.82
C LYS A 16 -1.94 10.36 -20.21
N ILE A 17 -3.19 10.03 -20.57
CA ILE A 17 -3.55 8.70 -21.08
C ILE A 17 -2.85 8.41 -22.41
N GLU A 18 -2.88 9.36 -23.35
CA GLU A 18 -2.22 9.20 -24.65
C GLU A 18 -0.70 9.05 -24.51
N ILE A 19 -0.06 9.82 -23.62
CA ILE A 19 1.37 9.65 -23.30
C ILE A 19 1.62 8.23 -22.76
N SER A 20 0.74 7.73 -21.89
CA SER A 20 0.86 6.37 -21.34
C SER A 20 0.73 5.30 -22.43
N TYR A 21 -0.14 5.51 -23.42
CA TYR A 21 -0.26 4.63 -24.59
C TYR A 21 0.98 4.66 -25.47
N GLN A 22 1.51 5.85 -25.77
CA GLN A 22 2.74 6.00 -26.56
C GLN A 22 3.92 5.29 -25.88
N PHE A 23 4.06 5.46 -24.57
CA PHE A 23 5.09 4.77 -23.80
C PHE A 23 4.91 3.24 -23.85
N ALA A 24 3.68 2.74 -23.65
CA ALA A 24 3.40 1.30 -23.73
C ALA A 24 3.72 0.71 -25.11
N ARG A 25 3.41 1.44 -26.20
CA ARG A 25 3.75 1.03 -27.58
C ARG A 25 5.26 1.01 -27.81
N ALA A 26 5.96 2.05 -27.36
CA ALA A 26 7.41 2.18 -27.55
C ALA A 26 8.22 1.16 -26.73
N MET A 27 7.75 0.81 -25.53
CA MET A 27 8.46 -0.14 -24.65
C MET A 27 8.32 -1.59 -25.09
N LYS A 28 7.21 -1.97 -25.72
CA LYS A 28 6.94 -3.37 -26.09
C LYS A 28 8.05 -4.05 -26.92
N PRO A 29 8.58 -3.46 -28.01
CA PRO A 29 9.69 -4.07 -28.75
C PRO A 29 11.01 -4.12 -27.96
N LEU A 30 11.15 -3.33 -26.89
CA LEU A 30 12.35 -3.26 -26.05
C LEU A 30 12.33 -4.27 -24.89
N ALA A 31 11.22 -4.99 -24.69
CA ALA A 31 11.04 -5.89 -23.55
C ALA A 31 12.05 -7.04 -23.50
N GLY A 32 12.49 -7.54 -24.66
CA GLY A 32 13.29 -8.76 -24.74
C GLY A 32 12.59 -9.93 -24.03
N ALA A 33 13.25 -10.52 -23.04
CA ALA A 33 12.72 -11.61 -22.22
C ALA A 33 11.90 -11.12 -21.00
N HIS A 34 11.82 -9.82 -20.76
CA HIS A 34 11.11 -9.27 -19.61
C HIS A 34 9.61 -9.21 -19.83
N ARG A 35 8.84 -9.44 -18.76
CA ARG A 35 7.38 -9.27 -18.75
C ARG A 35 7.07 -7.81 -18.44
N LEU A 36 6.63 -7.06 -19.44
CA LEU A 36 6.21 -5.67 -19.22
C LEU A 36 4.83 -5.62 -18.55
N MET A 37 4.69 -4.69 -17.61
CA MET A 37 3.45 -4.41 -16.91
C MET A 37 2.95 -3.03 -17.33
N ALA A 38 1.76 -2.95 -17.93
CA ALA A 38 1.13 -1.66 -18.21
C ALA A 38 0.35 -1.18 -16.98
N VAL A 39 0.18 0.13 -16.82
CA VAL A 39 -0.44 0.69 -15.62
C VAL A 39 -1.70 1.47 -15.99
N THR A 40 -2.83 1.14 -15.37
CA THR A 40 -4.09 1.89 -15.54
C THR A 40 -4.23 2.95 -14.44
N HIS A 41 -4.73 4.12 -14.81
CA HIS A 41 -4.91 5.28 -13.94
C HIS A 41 -6.23 6.00 -14.25
N GLY A 42 -6.61 6.99 -13.43
CA GLY A 42 -7.78 7.83 -13.70
C GLY A 42 -9.10 7.28 -13.15
N SER A 43 -10.21 7.73 -13.74
CA SER A 43 -11.59 7.31 -13.43
C SER A 43 -11.85 5.86 -13.86
N PHE A 44 -13.05 5.33 -13.57
CA PHE A 44 -13.41 3.97 -14.00
C PHE A 44 -13.44 3.85 -15.52
N GLU A 45 -14.02 4.83 -16.22
CA GLU A 45 -14.13 4.87 -17.67
C GLU A 45 -12.74 4.92 -18.33
N GLN A 46 -11.86 5.76 -17.79
CA GLN A 46 -10.48 5.88 -18.27
C GLN A 46 -9.71 4.57 -18.07
N ARG A 47 -9.89 3.90 -16.93
CA ARG A 47 -9.25 2.60 -16.67
C ARG A 47 -9.75 1.52 -17.61
N HIS A 48 -11.04 1.51 -17.93
CA HIS A 48 -11.63 0.59 -18.90
C HIS A 48 -11.00 0.79 -20.29
N GLU A 49 -11.00 2.03 -20.79
CA GLU A 49 -10.36 2.39 -22.05
C GLU A 49 -8.88 1.97 -22.10
N MET A 50 -8.14 2.27 -21.02
CA MET A 50 -6.74 1.89 -20.92
C MET A 50 -6.53 0.38 -20.88
N MET A 51 -7.39 -0.35 -20.17
CA MET A 51 -7.33 -1.81 -20.08
C MET A 51 -7.53 -2.43 -21.46
N GLU A 52 -8.60 -2.05 -22.18
CA GLU A 52 -8.85 -2.53 -23.55
C GLU A 52 -7.65 -2.25 -24.45
N HIS A 53 -7.15 -1.01 -24.42
CA HIS A 53 -6.00 -0.61 -25.22
C HIS A 53 -4.75 -1.47 -24.93
N TYR A 54 -4.43 -1.70 -23.66
CA TYR A 54 -3.26 -2.50 -23.29
C TYR A 54 -3.43 -3.98 -23.64
N LEU A 55 -4.63 -4.52 -23.49
CA LEU A 55 -4.94 -5.90 -23.86
C LEU A 55 -4.81 -6.12 -25.37
N ASP A 56 -5.29 -5.16 -26.18
CA ASP A 56 -5.15 -5.14 -27.64
C ASP A 56 -3.70 -5.02 -28.08
N LEU A 57 -2.92 -4.20 -27.39
CA LEU A 57 -1.48 -4.16 -27.55
C LEU A 57 -0.78 -5.45 -27.11
N GLY A 58 -1.50 -6.40 -26.52
CA GLY A 58 -0.99 -7.71 -26.11
C GLY A 58 -0.24 -7.71 -24.78
N TYR A 59 -0.52 -6.75 -23.89
CA TYR A 59 -0.07 -6.84 -22.49
C TYR A 59 -0.88 -7.92 -21.76
N ARG A 60 -0.22 -8.62 -20.84
CA ARG A 60 -0.84 -9.63 -19.95
C ARG A 60 -0.52 -9.41 -18.48
N HIS A 61 0.25 -8.37 -18.17
CA HIS A 61 0.50 -7.92 -16.81
C HIS A 61 0.02 -6.49 -16.70
N ILE A 62 -0.92 -6.24 -15.81
CA ILE A 62 -1.55 -4.94 -15.61
C ILE A 62 -1.43 -4.54 -14.15
N ALA A 63 -0.93 -3.34 -13.90
CA ALA A 63 -0.97 -2.70 -12.60
C ALA A 63 -2.13 -1.71 -12.50
N LEU A 64 -2.78 -1.68 -11.34
CA LEU A 64 -3.77 -0.67 -10.98
C LEU A 64 -3.08 0.45 -10.20
N GLY A 65 -2.83 1.56 -10.87
CA GLY A 65 -2.15 2.72 -10.31
C GLY A 65 -3.08 3.73 -9.64
N SER A 66 -2.50 4.73 -8.96
CA SER A 66 -3.22 5.82 -8.27
C SER A 66 -4.21 5.38 -7.18
N LEU A 67 -4.08 4.15 -6.65
CA LEU A 67 -4.99 3.62 -5.62
C LEU A 67 -4.52 3.90 -4.19
N ALA A 68 -3.22 4.11 -3.97
CA ALA A 68 -2.63 4.32 -2.63
C ALA A 68 -3.33 5.42 -1.82
N LEU A 69 -3.55 6.59 -2.43
CA LEU A 69 -4.21 7.74 -1.77
C LEU A 69 -5.72 7.53 -1.56
N LYS A 70 -6.34 6.66 -2.36
CA LYS A 70 -7.77 6.34 -2.29
C LYS A 70 -8.06 5.22 -1.29
N SER A 71 -7.10 4.35 -1.02
CA SER A 71 -7.24 3.18 -0.13
C SER A 71 -7.79 3.48 1.27
N SER A 72 -7.62 4.70 1.79
CA SER A 72 -8.19 5.15 3.06
C SER A 72 -9.40 6.09 2.90
N ARG A 73 -9.43 6.90 1.85
CA ARG A 73 -10.45 7.94 1.62
C ARG A 73 -11.69 7.44 0.87
N ASP A 74 -11.48 6.50 -0.04
CA ASP A 74 -12.50 5.87 -0.87
C ASP A 74 -12.16 4.39 -1.11
N PRO A 75 -12.32 3.53 -0.09
CA PRO A 75 -12.07 2.09 -0.23
C PRO A 75 -12.97 1.43 -1.27
N TYR A 76 -14.19 1.95 -1.48
CA TYR A 76 -15.10 1.45 -2.49
C TYR A 76 -14.52 1.63 -3.90
N PHE A 77 -13.90 2.77 -4.19
CA PHE A 77 -13.22 2.98 -5.46
C PHE A 77 -12.13 1.93 -5.73
N VAL A 78 -11.31 1.62 -4.71
CA VAL A 78 -10.27 0.58 -4.82
C VAL A 78 -10.89 -0.79 -5.08
N TYR A 79 -11.97 -1.15 -4.37
CA TYR A 79 -12.73 -2.39 -4.61
C TYR A 79 -13.19 -2.49 -6.05
N ARG A 80 -13.88 -1.47 -6.55
CA ARG A 80 -14.41 -1.43 -7.91
C ARG A 80 -13.32 -1.56 -8.97
N CYS A 81 -12.19 -0.86 -8.82
CA CYS A 81 -11.07 -1.01 -9.75
C CYS A 81 -10.53 -2.44 -9.79
N VAL A 82 -10.47 -3.13 -8.64
CA VAL A 82 -10.02 -4.54 -8.58
C VAL A 82 -11.06 -5.47 -9.19
N GLU A 83 -12.35 -5.31 -8.87
CA GLU A 83 -13.44 -6.09 -9.44
C GLU A 83 -13.49 -5.97 -10.97
N ASP A 84 -13.42 -4.74 -11.50
CA ASP A 84 -13.43 -4.48 -12.93
C ASP A 84 -12.23 -5.19 -13.62
N ALA A 85 -11.03 -5.11 -13.03
CA ALA A 85 -9.85 -5.81 -13.56
C ALA A 85 -10.00 -7.34 -13.54
N LEU A 86 -10.62 -7.90 -12.50
CA LEU A 86 -10.91 -9.34 -12.41
C LEU A 86 -11.97 -9.79 -13.42
N GLN A 87 -12.92 -8.93 -13.79
CA GLN A 87 -13.86 -9.21 -14.89
C GLN A 87 -13.14 -9.35 -16.25
N TYR A 88 -12.10 -8.54 -16.49
CA TYR A 88 -11.26 -8.73 -17.68
C TYR A 88 -10.48 -10.03 -17.62
N ARG A 89 -9.97 -10.45 -16.46
CA ARG A 89 -9.29 -11.74 -16.32
C ARG A 89 -10.20 -12.92 -16.67
N ALA A 90 -11.49 -12.84 -16.36
CA ALA A 90 -12.44 -13.88 -16.74
C ALA A 90 -12.56 -14.05 -18.27
N GLN A 91 -12.23 -13.01 -19.04
CA GLN A 91 -12.26 -13.00 -20.51
C GLN A 91 -10.88 -13.20 -21.14
N VAL A 92 -9.81 -12.83 -20.42
CA VAL A 92 -8.41 -12.96 -20.83
C VAL A 92 -7.70 -13.86 -19.83
N PRO A 93 -7.63 -15.17 -20.12
CA PRO A 93 -6.85 -16.11 -19.33
C PRO A 93 -5.40 -15.61 -19.18
N ASP A 94 -4.80 -15.89 -18.03
CA ASP A 94 -3.42 -15.50 -17.67
C ASP A 94 -3.19 -13.98 -17.51
N LEU A 95 -4.25 -13.18 -17.34
CA LEU A 95 -4.11 -11.77 -16.99
C LEU A 95 -3.60 -11.59 -15.55
N TYR A 96 -2.34 -11.22 -15.42
CA TYR A 96 -1.72 -10.87 -14.15
C TYR A 96 -2.13 -9.46 -13.71
N ILE A 97 -2.62 -9.32 -12.48
CA ILE A 97 -3.08 -8.07 -11.88
C ILE A 97 -2.20 -7.73 -10.68
N HIS A 98 -1.62 -6.54 -10.71
CA HIS A 98 -0.86 -5.95 -9.62
C HIS A 98 -1.58 -4.71 -9.08
N VAL A 99 -1.51 -4.46 -7.77
CA VAL A 99 -2.05 -3.23 -7.15
C VAL A 99 -0.94 -2.39 -6.55
N LEU A 100 -0.76 -1.18 -7.08
CA LEU A 100 0.34 -0.29 -6.70
C LEU A 100 0.03 0.51 -5.43
N GLY A 101 0.92 0.43 -4.45
CA GLY A 101 0.97 1.28 -3.26
C GLY A 101 -0.11 1.02 -2.21
N VAL A 102 -0.82 -0.11 -2.30
CA VAL A 102 -1.87 -0.50 -1.35
C VAL A 102 -1.43 -1.73 -0.57
N SER A 103 -0.86 -1.51 0.62
CA SER A 103 -0.19 -2.55 1.42
C SER A 103 -0.51 -2.49 2.91
N SER A 104 -1.70 -2.02 3.32
CA SER A 104 -2.11 -2.24 4.71
C SER A 104 -2.46 -3.71 4.91
N ILE A 105 -2.36 -4.26 6.13
CA ILE A 105 -2.70 -5.68 6.38
C ILE A 105 -4.11 -6.02 5.94
N LYS A 106 -5.08 -5.13 6.20
CA LYS A 106 -6.47 -5.33 5.75
C LYS A 106 -6.59 -5.35 4.23
N TRP A 107 -5.87 -4.47 3.55
CA TRP A 107 -5.85 -4.49 2.09
C TRP A 107 -5.12 -5.69 1.54
N ALA A 108 -3.99 -6.10 2.11
CA ALA A 108 -3.29 -7.32 1.72
C ALA A 108 -4.22 -8.54 1.83
N ALA A 109 -4.98 -8.65 2.93
CA ALA A 109 -5.98 -9.70 3.11
C ALA A 109 -7.10 -9.61 2.06
N THR A 110 -7.68 -8.43 1.86
CA THR A 110 -8.69 -8.17 0.83
C THR A 110 -8.20 -8.54 -0.56
N LEU A 111 -7.03 -8.05 -0.98
CA LEU A 111 -6.50 -8.26 -2.33
C LEU A 111 -6.19 -9.74 -2.57
N THR A 112 -5.64 -10.43 -1.56
CA THR A 112 -5.42 -11.88 -1.60
C THR A 112 -6.74 -12.63 -1.75
N HIS A 113 -7.75 -12.28 -0.94
CA HIS A 113 -9.07 -12.89 -0.99
C HIS A 113 -9.77 -12.67 -2.34
N LEU A 114 -9.64 -11.48 -2.93
CA LEU A 114 -10.17 -11.16 -4.27
C LEU A 114 -9.40 -11.86 -5.40
N GLY A 115 -8.25 -12.48 -5.13
CA GLY A 115 -7.44 -13.16 -6.13
C GLY A 115 -6.51 -12.24 -6.94
N VAL A 116 -6.12 -11.08 -6.42
CA VAL A 116 -5.06 -10.25 -7.01
C VAL A 116 -3.71 -10.95 -6.87
N ASP A 117 -2.88 -10.97 -7.92
CA ASP A 117 -1.63 -11.75 -7.90
C ASP A 117 -0.54 -11.11 -7.04
N SER A 118 -0.50 -9.78 -7.00
CA SER A 118 0.50 -9.07 -6.22
C SER A 118 0.09 -7.64 -5.89
N PHE A 119 0.72 -7.09 -4.86
CA PHE A 119 0.57 -5.71 -4.44
C PHE A 119 1.86 -5.24 -3.80
N ASP A 120 2.08 -3.92 -3.76
CA ASP A 120 3.23 -3.33 -3.09
C ASP A 120 2.85 -2.13 -2.23
N GLY A 121 3.81 -1.66 -1.45
CA GLY A 121 3.70 -0.40 -0.73
C GLY A 121 4.87 -0.14 0.20
N SER A 122 5.20 1.14 0.37
CA SER A 122 6.36 1.60 1.14
C SER A 122 6.02 2.05 2.55
N SER A 123 4.75 1.95 2.96
CA SER A 123 4.25 2.54 4.22
C SER A 123 5.00 2.05 5.46
N MET A 124 5.34 0.75 5.54
CA MET A 124 6.06 0.16 6.67
C MET A 124 7.48 0.70 6.79
N TYR A 125 8.17 0.81 5.64
CA TYR A 125 9.51 1.40 5.53
C TYR A 125 9.47 2.90 5.86
N MET A 126 8.63 3.66 5.17
CA MET A 126 8.54 5.12 5.30
C MET A 126 8.17 5.55 6.71
N SER A 127 7.28 4.81 7.38
CA SER A 127 6.85 5.13 8.75
C SER A 127 7.98 5.09 9.78
N ALA A 128 9.06 4.34 9.51
CA ALA A 128 10.25 4.34 10.36
C ALA A 128 10.99 5.69 10.33
N PHE A 129 11.04 6.34 9.17
CA PHE A 129 11.73 7.61 8.97
C PHE A 129 10.86 8.83 9.27
N THR A 130 9.60 8.81 8.83
CA THR A 130 8.74 10.00 8.90
C THR A 130 8.00 10.13 10.23
N ALA A 131 7.71 9.01 10.88
CA ALA A 131 6.89 8.97 12.09
C ALA A 131 7.57 8.26 13.27
N GLY A 132 8.82 7.81 13.11
CA GLY A 132 9.52 7.04 14.14
C GLY A 132 8.76 5.78 14.57
N SER A 133 8.07 5.14 13.62
CA SER A 133 7.17 4.02 13.93
C SER A 133 7.96 2.74 14.15
N PHE A 134 7.72 2.06 15.26
CA PHE A 134 8.18 0.71 15.53
C PHE A 134 6.96 -0.22 15.51
N LEU A 135 6.93 -1.15 14.56
CA LEU A 135 5.84 -2.10 14.42
C LEU A 135 6.09 -3.34 15.28
N GLN A 136 5.05 -3.93 15.82
CA GLN A 136 5.13 -5.24 16.45
C GLN A 136 4.06 -6.14 15.82
N TYR A 137 4.46 -7.33 15.40
CA TYR A 137 3.50 -8.37 15.05
C TYR A 137 2.84 -8.92 16.32
N VAL A 138 1.50 -8.86 16.35
CA VAL A 138 0.64 -9.30 17.44
C VAL A 138 -0.47 -10.16 16.83
N PRO A 139 -0.35 -11.51 16.82
CA PRO A 139 -1.32 -12.39 16.19
C PRO A 139 -2.76 -12.19 16.68
N GLU A 140 -2.92 -11.83 17.95
CA GLU A 140 -4.22 -11.66 18.59
C GLU A 140 -4.86 -10.29 18.27
N ASP A 141 -4.10 -9.34 17.71
CA ASP A 141 -4.62 -8.02 17.31
C ASP A 141 -5.42 -8.16 16.00
N PRO A 142 -6.62 -7.55 15.88
CA PRO A 142 -7.42 -7.61 14.66
C PRO A 142 -6.76 -6.93 13.44
N ASN A 143 -5.64 -6.23 13.61
CA ASN A 143 -4.85 -5.65 12.51
C ASN A 143 -3.49 -6.35 12.35
N LEU A 144 -3.18 -7.36 13.18
CA LEU A 144 -1.92 -8.11 13.27
C LEU A 144 -0.66 -7.30 13.59
N LEU A 145 -0.72 -5.97 13.45
CA LEU A 145 0.39 -5.06 13.65
C LEU A 145 -0.02 -3.97 14.63
N LYS A 146 0.68 -3.94 15.76
CA LYS A 146 0.61 -2.83 16.70
C LYS A 146 1.71 -1.82 16.36
N LYS A 147 1.33 -0.56 16.25
CA LYS A 147 2.24 0.54 15.94
C LYS A 147 2.59 1.30 17.21
N TYR A 148 3.88 1.34 17.51
CA TYR A 148 4.44 2.16 18.58
C TYR A 148 5.11 3.39 17.97
N ARG A 149 4.89 4.56 18.56
CA ARG A 149 5.58 5.78 18.16
C ARG A 149 6.77 5.99 19.08
N ILE A 150 7.94 6.13 18.48
CA ILE A 150 9.13 6.52 19.21
C ILE A 150 9.11 8.06 19.27
N VAL A 151 8.92 8.59 20.47
CA VAL A 151 8.86 10.02 20.77
C VAL A 151 10.04 10.41 21.65
N GLU A 152 10.50 11.65 21.47
CA GLU A 152 11.56 12.22 22.31
C GLU A 152 11.07 12.32 23.75
N ASN A 153 11.95 12.03 24.70
CA ASN A 153 11.73 12.29 26.13
C ASN A 153 10.57 11.54 26.79
N VAL A 154 10.18 10.35 26.34
CA VAL A 154 9.43 9.44 27.22
C VAL A 154 10.44 8.69 28.09
N PRO A 155 10.47 8.94 29.42
CA PRO A 155 11.21 8.08 30.33
C PRO A 155 10.58 6.68 30.24
N GLY A 156 11.30 5.71 29.70
CA GLY A 156 10.80 4.35 29.52
C GLY A 156 10.84 3.84 28.09
N SER A 157 12.01 3.84 27.43
CA SER A 157 12.24 2.94 26.28
C SER A 157 11.96 1.46 26.60
N ASP A 158 11.81 1.14 27.88
CA ASP A 158 11.32 -0.13 28.43
C ASP A 158 9.84 -0.43 28.10
N GLU A 159 9.04 0.57 27.71
CA GLU A 159 7.66 0.36 27.24
C GLU A 159 7.60 -0.22 25.82
N LEU A 160 8.68 -0.08 25.05
CA LEU A 160 8.78 -0.69 23.72
C LEU A 160 9.21 -2.15 23.85
N PRO A 161 8.40 -3.11 23.37
CA PRO A 161 8.68 -4.52 23.54
C PRO A 161 10.03 -4.87 22.92
N PRO A 162 10.87 -5.65 23.61
CA PRO A 162 12.13 -6.12 23.03
C PRO A 162 11.82 -6.95 21.78
N CYS A 163 12.65 -6.79 20.75
CA CYS A 163 12.54 -7.60 19.54
C CYS A 163 13.88 -8.28 19.22
N HIS A 164 13.82 -9.57 18.87
CA HIS A 164 14.97 -10.39 18.49
C HIS A 164 14.95 -10.76 17.01
N CYS A 165 14.28 -9.97 16.15
CA CYS A 165 14.34 -10.20 14.72
C CYS A 165 15.79 -10.00 14.20
N PRO A 166 16.15 -10.59 13.04
CA PRO A 166 17.50 -10.49 12.49
C PRO A 166 18.03 -9.06 12.41
N ALA A 167 17.18 -8.10 12.00
CA ALA A 167 17.53 -6.69 11.94
C ALA A 167 17.85 -6.11 13.33
N CYS A 168 16.98 -6.28 14.32
CA CYS A 168 17.23 -5.77 15.68
C CYS A 168 18.47 -6.41 16.32
N SER A 169 18.71 -7.70 16.09
CA SER A 169 19.88 -8.40 16.61
C SER A 169 21.17 -7.91 15.97
N ALA A 170 21.20 -7.74 14.64
CA ALA A 170 22.35 -7.20 13.92
C ALA A 170 22.66 -5.76 14.36
N MET A 171 21.63 -4.91 14.46
CA MET A 171 21.79 -3.53 14.91
C MET A 171 22.38 -3.46 16.33
N ARG A 172 21.89 -4.28 17.27
CA ARG A 172 22.41 -4.32 18.65
C ARG A 172 23.85 -4.82 18.74
N ALA A 173 24.25 -5.77 17.89
CA ALA A 173 25.63 -6.24 17.83
C ALA A 173 26.60 -5.10 17.46
N GLU A 174 26.13 -4.17 16.64
CA GLU A 174 26.82 -2.95 16.23
C GLU A 174 26.58 -1.75 17.19
N GLY A 175 25.99 -1.98 18.36
CA GLY A 175 25.73 -0.93 19.36
C GLY A 175 24.50 -0.05 19.09
N TRP A 176 23.68 -0.37 18.07
CA TRP A 176 22.46 0.36 17.75
C TRP A 176 21.18 -0.30 18.28
N ASP A 177 20.28 0.50 18.86
CA ASP A 177 18.92 0.06 19.17
C ASP A 177 17.91 0.67 18.19
N THR A 178 17.19 -0.19 17.47
CA THR A 178 16.11 0.20 16.54
C THR A 178 14.90 0.83 17.24
N ARG A 179 14.88 0.83 18.57
CA ARG A 179 13.88 1.49 19.41
C ARG A 179 14.33 2.88 19.88
N ALA A 180 15.59 3.25 19.63
CA ALA A 180 16.13 4.56 19.98
C ALA A 180 15.69 5.64 18.99
N GLN A 181 15.59 6.87 19.49
CA GLN A 181 15.54 8.09 18.70
C GLN A 181 16.87 8.84 18.79
N GLY A 182 17.17 9.66 17.78
CA GLY A 182 18.33 10.55 17.71
C GLY A 182 18.70 11.20 19.04
N GLY A 183 19.96 11.07 19.46
CA GLY A 183 20.58 11.93 20.46
C GLY A 183 20.41 11.60 21.95
N THR A 184 19.72 10.53 22.36
CA THR A 184 19.39 10.31 23.80
C THR A 184 20.06 9.11 24.47
N LEU A 185 20.60 8.14 23.73
CA LEU A 185 21.28 6.99 24.34
C LEU A 185 22.78 7.25 24.47
N ARG A 186 23.42 6.62 25.46
CA ARG A 186 24.88 6.60 25.59
C ARG A 186 25.37 5.17 25.41
N ASP A 187 26.47 4.99 24.68
CA ASP A 187 27.15 3.70 24.62
C ASP A 187 27.68 3.31 26.02
N PRO A 188 28.17 2.07 26.25
CA PRO A 188 28.75 1.66 27.53
C PRO A 188 29.93 2.52 28.01
N SER A 189 30.56 3.30 27.12
CA SER A 189 31.60 4.28 27.45
C SER A 189 31.06 5.67 27.79
N GLY A 190 29.74 5.83 27.85
CA GLY A 190 29.07 7.09 28.12
C GLY A 190 29.01 8.04 26.90
N ARG A 191 29.44 7.62 25.70
CA ARG A 191 29.38 8.47 24.51
C ARG A 191 27.96 8.55 23.99
N PRO A 192 27.41 9.75 23.76
CA PRO A 192 26.09 9.89 23.17
C PRO A 192 26.08 9.18 21.81
N TYR A 193 25.08 8.33 21.64
CA TYR A 193 24.83 7.61 20.42
C TYR A 193 23.56 8.16 19.78
N ASN A 194 23.71 8.63 18.56
CA ASN A 194 22.61 9.19 17.82
C ASN A 194 21.67 8.04 17.42
N GLY A 195 20.40 8.00 17.81
CA GLY A 195 19.37 7.31 17.01
C GLY A 195 19.17 7.98 15.63
N GLY A 196 20.23 7.99 14.84
CA GLY A 196 20.35 8.64 13.54
C GLY A 196 19.81 7.78 12.41
N ASN A 197 20.35 7.98 11.21
CA ASN A 197 19.92 7.30 10.00
C ASN A 197 20.04 5.78 10.14
N GLU A 198 21.06 5.29 10.84
CA GLU A 198 21.31 3.87 11.07
C GLU A 198 20.19 3.25 11.89
N ALA A 199 19.79 3.87 13.01
CA ALA A 199 18.66 3.40 13.81
C ALA A 199 17.34 3.41 13.01
N ASN A 200 17.12 4.42 12.16
CA ASN A 200 15.97 4.46 11.27
C ASN A 200 16.01 3.37 10.19
N MET A 201 17.17 3.09 9.59
CA MET A 201 17.36 2.00 8.64
C MET A 201 17.07 0.66 9.31
N GLY A 202 17.64 0.40 10.49
CA GLY A 202 17.37 -0.81 11.26
C GLY A 202 15.90 -0.95 11.64
N ARG A 203 15.25 0.15 12.03
CA ARG A 203 13.81 0.22 12.32
C ARG A 203 12.96 -0.07 11.08
N ALA A 204 13.36 0.42 9.91
CA ALA A 204 12.67 0.18 8.65
C ALA A 204 12.73 -1.31 8.25
N VAL A 205 13.90 -1.94 8.37
CA VAL A 205 14.05 -3.39 8.11
C VAL A 205 13.28 -4.21 9.16
N HIS A 206 13.29 -3.80 10.43
CA HIS A 206 12.45 -4.41 11.47
C HIS A 206 10.96 -4.34 11.12
N ASN A 207 10.46 -3.16 10.71
CA ASN A 207 9.07 -2.98 10.31
C ASN A 207 8.69 -3.88 9.13
N ILE A 208 9.59 -4.04 8.15
CA ILE A 208 9.42 -4.99 7.03
C ILE A 208 9.32 -6.44 7.57
N ASN A 209 10.22 -6.85 8.47
CA ASN A 209 10.17 -8.19 9.06
C ASN A 209 8.85 -8.48 9.80
N MET A 210 8.35 -7.50 10.55
CA MET A 210 7.05 -7.64 11.25
C MET A 210 5.89 -7.71 10.26
N TYR A 211 5.93 -6.89 9.21
CA TYR A 211 4.93 -6.91 8.15
C TYR A 211 4.91 -8.25 7.40
N LEU A 212 6.08 -8.83 7.08
CA LEU A 212 6.18 -10.15 6.44
C LEU A 212 5.56 -11.26 7.31
N ARG A 213 5.78 -11.23 8.64
CA ARG A 213 5.12 -12.18 9.56
C ARG A 213 3.60 -12.02 9.55
N ALA A 214 3.12 -10.78 9.57
CA ALA A 214 1.70 -10.50 9.47
C ALA A 214 1.11 -10.96 8.12
N LEU A 215 1.85 -10.84 7.01
CA LEU A 215 1.40 -11.36 5.71
C LEU A 215 1.31 -12.89 5.67
N GLN A 216 2.23 -13.61 6.31
CA GLN A 216 2.15 -15.07 6.44
C GLN A 216 0.87 -15.50 7.18
N ASP A 217 0.54 -14.79 8.26
CA ASP A 217 -0.68 -15.03 9.04
C ASP A 217 -1.95 -14.66 8.24
N VAL A 218 -1.93 -13.54 7.51
CA VAL A 218 -3.00 -13.19 6.55
C VAL A 218 -3.25 -14.34 5.58
N GLN A 219 -2.20 -14.85 4.94
CA GLN A 219 -2.34 -15.94 3.97
C GLN A 219 -2.95 -17.19 4.61
N ALA A 220 -2.49 -17.58 5.80
CA ALA A 220 -3.03 -18.72 6.53
C ALA A 220 -4.51 -18.54 6.89
N ARG A 221 -4.89 -17.34 7.35
CA ARG A 221 -6.28 -17.00 7.72
C ARG A 221 -7.22 -16.96 6.53
N ILE A 222 -6.80 -16.34 5.42
CA ILE A 222 -7.61 -16.33 4.19
C ILE A 222 -7.82 -17.75 3.66
N LEU A 223 -6.79 -18.60 3.67
CA LEU A 223 -6.91 -20.01 3.30
C LEU A 223 -7.85 -20.79 4.24
N ALA A 224 -7.95 -20.38 5.50
CA ALA A 224 -8.89 -20.94 6.48
C ALA A 224 -10.31 -20.33 6.40
N GLY A 225 -10.55 -19.37 5.49
CA GLY A 225 -11.85 -18.70 5.33
C GLY A 225 -12.14 -17.61 6.38
N ASP A 226 -11.14 -17.11 7.09
CA ASP A 226 -11.31 -16.01 8.04
C ASP A 226 -11.41 -14.66 7.30
N GLU A 227 -12.63 -14.13 7.26
CA GLU A 227 -12.94 -12.84 6.62
C GLU A 227 -12.81 -11.63 7.57
N SER A 228 -12.40 -11.83 8.82
CA SER A 228 -12.35 -10.75 9.83
C SER A 228 -11.32 -9.66 9.49
N LEU A 229 -10.30 -10.02 8.71
CA LEU A 229 -9.25 -9.11 8.25
C LEU A 229 -9.61 -8.36 6.97
N LEU A 230 -10.74 -8.68 6.31
CA LEU A 230 -11.14 -8.03 5.08
C LEU A 230 -11.64 -6.60 5.33
N VAL A 231 -11.32 -5.71 4.41
CA VAL A 231 -12.00 -4.41 4.29
C VAL A 231 -13.47 -4.68 3.99
N LYS A 232 -14.41 -4.20 4.82
CA LYS A 232 -15.83 -4.54 4.64
C LYS A 232 -16.48 -3.69 3.53
N ARG A 233 -16.68 -4.27 2.34
CA ARG A 233 -17.26 -3.60 1.15
C ARG A 233 -18.55 -2.83 1.48
N ASP A 234 -19.55 -3.49 2.06
CA ASP A 234 -20.89 -2.92 2.31
C ASP A 234 -20.85 -1.65 3.17
N ARG A 235 -19.89 -1.60 4.10
CA ARG A 235 -19.70 -0.42 4.96
C ARG A 235 -19.33 0.82 4.13
N TYR A 236 -18.57 0.64 3.06
CA TYR A 236 -18.10 1.75 2.21
C TYR A 236 -19.10 2.08 1.11
N GLU A 237 -19.77 1.10 0.54
CA GLU A 237 -20.87 1.31 -0.42
C GLU A 237 -21.97 2.17 0.21
N ALA A 238 -22.47 1.78 1.38
CA ALA A 238 -23.47 2.56 2.12
C ALA A 238 -22.96 3.94 2.60
N ALA A 239 -21.65 4.09 2.84
CA ALA A 239 -21.08 5.39 3.20
C ALA A 239 -21.01 6.33 1.99
N ARG A 240 -20.67 5.80 0.82
CA ARG A 240 -20.66 6.54 -0.44
C ARG A 240 -22.06 6.97 -0.85
N GLU A 241 -23.03 6.06 -0.86
CA GLU A 241 -24.42 6.39 -1.17
C GLU A 241 -24.97 7.50 -0.26
N ARG A 242 -24.64 7.46 1.03
CA ARG A 242 -24.99 8.53 1.97
C ARG A 242 -24.35 9.87 1.60
N ARG A 243 -23.07 9.89 1.23
CA ARG A 243 -22.39 11.12 0.79
C ARG A 243 -23.02 11.67 -0.50
N ASP A 244 -23.18 10.83 -1.52
CA ASP A 244 -23.72 11.23 -2.81
C ASP A 244 -25.17 11.74 -2.67
N ASN A 245 -25.96 11.17 -1.75
CA ASN A 245 -27.32 11.66 -1.43
C ASN A 245 -27.33 12.96 -0.62
N LEU A 246 -26.30 13.23 0.19
CA LEU A 246 -26.15 14.48 0.96
C LEU A 246 -25.59 15.64 0.11
N GLU A 247 -24.92 15.36 -1.00
CA GLU A 247 -24.38 16.38 -1.93
C GLU A 247 -25.40 16.79 -3.01
N ARG A 248 -26.36 15.93 -3.34
CA ARG A 248 -27.50 16.22 -4.26
C ARG A 248 -28.49 17.35 -3.86
N PRO A 249 -28.67 17.75 -2.59
CA PRO A 249 -29.61 18.81 -2.23
C PRO A 249 -29.21 20.20 -2.74
N MET A 250 -27.93 20.47 -2.99
CA MET A 250 -27.49 21.77 -3.49
C MET A 250 -27.89 22.04 -4.96
N GLU A 251 -27.99 21.00 -5.79
CA GLU A 251 -28.42 21.15 -7.19
C GLU A 251 -29.93 21.33 -7.33
N ARG A 252 -30.73 20.89 -6.33
CA ARG A 252 -32.18 21.09 -6.31
C ARG A 252 -32.62 22.44 -5.75
N LEU A 253 -31.74 23.16 -5.06
CA LEU A 253 -32.00 24.52 -4.56
C LEU A 253 -31.57 25.62 -5.55
N LEU A 254 -30.94 25.23 -6.66
CA LEU A 254 -30.47 26.12 -7.73
C LEU A 254 -31.26 25.97 -9.04
N ASN A 255 -32.33 25.18 -9.02
CA ASN A 255 -33.37 25.09 -10.06
C ASN A 255 -34.72 25.50 -9.47
#